data_AF-A0A179V533-F1
#
_entry.id   AF-A0A179V533-F1
#
_cell.length_a   1.000
_cell.length_b   1.000
_cell.length_c   1.000
_cell.angle_alpha   90.00
_cell.angle_beta   90.00
_cell.angle_gamma   90.00
#
_symmetry.space_group_name_H-M   'P 1'
#
loop_
_entity.id
_entity.type
_entity.pdbx_description
1 polymer ?
#
loop_
_entity_poly.entity_id
_entity_poly.type
_entity_poly.pdbx_seq_one_letter_code
_entity_poly.pdbx_strand_id
1 'polypeptide(L)'
;KFSHLESSELMSRLTIYTHEYLNCQVTKRFKRELEYKKIIEKMIMKFLHNEIYVNYEMPHKILTDNSVNLIEEAVRYFMSQLQIRYYRTISYYSQMNRKIKHLNKILSNMLMKYL
;
A
#
# COMPACT_ATOMS: atom_id res chain seq x y z
N LYS A 1 -56.59 0.77 0.30
CA LYS A 1 -55.90 -0.19 -0.59
C LYS A 1 -54.87 0.63 -1.36
N PHE A 2 -53.59 0.54 -1.00
CA PHE A 2 -52.54 1.23 -1.77
C PHE A 2 -52.60 0.72 -3.21
N SER A 3 -52.58 1.62 -4.20
CA SER A 3 -52.67 1.21 -5.59
C SER A 3 -51.38 0.47 -5.98
N HIS A 4 -51.50 -0.54 -6.85
CA HIS A 4 -50.35 -1.33 -7.29
C HIS A 4 -49.27 -0.47 -7.98
N LEU A 5 -49.69 0.67 -8.54
CA LEU A 5 -48.83 1.66 -9.21
C LEU A 5 -47.97 2.45 -8.19
N GLU A 6 -48.55 2.91 -7.08
CA GLU A 6 -47.83 3.61 -6.01
C GLU A 6 -46.81 2.70 -5.32
N SER A 7 -47.15 1.42 -5.16
CA SER A 7 -46.22 0.42 -4.61
C SER A 7 -44.99 0.23 -5.51
N SER A 8 -45.19 0.15 -6.83
CA SER A 8 -44.11 0.02 -7.81
C SER A 8 -43.18 1.25 -7.79
N GLU A 9 -43.74 2.46 -7.72
CA GLU A 9 -42.94 3.69 -7.71
C GLU A 9 -42.13 3.84 -6.42
N LEU A 10 -42.69 3.47 -5.27
CA LEU A 10 -41.96 3.43 -4.01
C LEU A 10 -40.80 2.44 -4.04
N MET A 11 -41.01 1.25 -4.62
CA MET A 11 -39.96 0.25 -4.80
C MET A 11 -38.84 0.74 -5.71
N SER A 12 -39.17 1.44 -6.80
CA SER A 12 -38.16 2.07 -7.67
C SER A 12 -37.34 3.13 -6.95
N ARG A 13 -37.99 4.00 -6.15
CA ARG A 13 -37.32 5.05 -5.37
C ARG A 13 -36.39 4.48 -4.30
N LEU A 14 -36.82 3.44 -3.58
CA LEU A 14 -35.98 2.72 -2.61
C LEU A 14 -34.76 2.09 -3.29
N THR A 15 -34.93 1.53 -4.48
CA THR A 15 -33.84 0.92 -5.25
C THR A 15 -32.79 1.96 -5.69
N ILE A 16 -33.24 3.13 -6.17
CA ILE A 16 -32.35 4.24 -6.52
C ILE A 16 -31.57 4.73 -5.29
N TYR A 17 -32.26 4.96 -4.17
CA TYR A 17 -31.63 5.45 -2.95
C TYR A 17 -30.59 4.47 -2.40
N THR A 18 -30.91 3.17 -2.39
CA THR A 18 -29.98 2.13 -1.95
C THR A 18 -28.73 2.05 -2.83
N HIS A 19 -28.90 2.15 -4.15
CA HIS A 19 -27.78 2.18 -5.10
C HIS A 19 -26.89 3.42 -4.91
N GLU A 20 -27.46 4.61 -4.78
CA GLU A 20 -26.70 5.84 -4.52
C GLU A 20 -25.95 5.79 -3.19
N TYR A 21 -26.58 5.27 -2.13
CA TYR A 21 -25.95 5.12 -0.83
C TYR A 21 -24.77 4.15 -0.88
N LEU A 22 -24.94 3.00 -1.52
CA LEU A 22 -23.87 2.02 -1.72
C LEU A 22 -22.69 2.62 -2.51
N ASN A 23 -22.97 3.34 -3.60
CA ASN A 23 -21.93 4.02 -4.37
C ASN A 23 -21.19 5.06 -3.53
N CYS A 24 -21.89 5.89 -2.77
CA CYS A 24 -21.28 6.87 -1.88
C CYS A 24 -20.34 6.21 -0.84
N GLN A 25 -20.77 5.09 -0.25
CA GLN A 25 -19.95 4.31 0.69
C GLN A 25 -18.69 3.76 0.05
N VAL A 26 -18.83 3.17 -1.14
CA VAL A 26 -17.72 2.63 -1.93
C VAL A 26 -16.73 3.72 -2.30
N THR A 27 -17.19 4.86 -2.82
CA THR A 27 -16.33 6.01 -3.15
C THR A 27 -15.60 6.56 -1.93
N LYS A 28 -16.30 6.70 -0.78
CA LYS A 28 -15.67 7.13 0.48
C LYS A 28 -14.58 6.17 0.96
N ARG A 29 -14.77 4.86 0.75
CA ARG A 29 -13.76 3.85 1.08
C ARG A 29 -12.54 3.96 0.17
N PHE A 30 -12.73 3.98 -1.15
CA PHE A 30 -11.63 4.13 -2.11
C PHE A 30 -10.83 5.41 -1.89
N LYS A 31 -11.50 6.53 -1.57
CA LYS A 31 -10.82 7.80 -1.28
C LYS A 31 -9.88 7.67 -0.06
N ARG A 32 -10.34 7.01 1.01
CA ARG A 32 -9.51 6.77 2.21
C ARG A 32 -8.32 5.86 1.91
N GLU A 33 -8.52 4.79 1.13
CA GLU A 33 -7.44 3.88 0.74
C GLU A 33 -6.37 4.60 -0.10
N LEU A 34 -6.78 5.48 -1.02
CA LEU A 34 -5.87 6.30 -1.82
C LEU A 34 -5.09 7.32 -0.97
N GLU A 35 -5.74 7.94 0.01
CA GLU A 35 -5.10 8.88 0.92
C GLU A 35 -4.07 8.19 1.82
N TYR A 36 -4.42 7.02 2.36
CA TYR A 36 -3.49 6.19 3.13
C TYR A 36 -2.29 5.76 2.29
N LYS A 37 -2.52 5.35 1.03
CA LYS A 37 -1.43 5.02 0.09
C LYS A 37 -0.47 6.20 -0.09
N LYS A 38 -0.98 7.41 -0.33
CA LYS A 38 -0.15 8.63 -0.48
C LYS A 38 0.67 8.93 0.77
N ILE A 39 0.10 8.73 1.96
CA ILE A 39 0.82 8.91 3.23
C ILE A 39 1.98 7.91 3.33
N ILE A 40 1.74 6.63 3.06
CA ILE A 40 2.79 5.60 3.10
C ILE A 40 3.89 5.91 2.09
N GLU A 41 3.53 6.24 0.84
CA GLU A 41 4.51 6.59 -0.19
C GLU A 41 5.41 7.73 0.28
N LYS A 42 4.82 8.82 0.79
CA LYS A 42 5.57 9.96 1.32
C LYS A 42 6.49 9.58 2.49
N MET A 43 6.01 8.75 3.42
CA MET A 43 6.81 8.28 4.55
C MET A 43 8.02 7.46 4.09
N ILE A 44 7.81 6.56 3.13
CA ILE A 44 8.87 5.69 2.63
C ILE A 44 9.90 6.48 1.82
N MET A 45 9.46 7.43 0.99
CA MET A 45 10.39 8.32 0.29
C MET A 45 11.25 9.13 1.27
N LYS A 46 10.63 9.66 2.34
CA LYS A 46 11.35 10.39 3.39
C LYS A 46 12.36 9.48 4.11
N PHE A 47 11.98 8.25 4.43
CA PHE A 47 12.87 7.26 5.04
C PHE A 47 14.06 6.92 4.13
N LEU A 48 13.80 6.60 2.87
CA LEU A 48 14.86 6.27 1.91
C LEU A 48 15.85 7.43 1.72
N HIS A 49 15.36 8.67 1.67
CA HIS A 49 16.21 9.84 1.55
C HIS A 49 17.00 10.11 2.85
N ASN A 50 16.31 10.28 3.97
CA ASN A 50 16.93 10.77 5.20
C ASN A 50 17.73 9.69 5.93
N GLU A 51 17.22 8.47 5.98
CA GLU A 51 17.82 7.41 6.79
C GLU A 51 18.82 6.56 6.00
N ILE A 52 18.62 6.43 4.67
CA ILE A 52 19.51 5.64 3.82
C ILE A 52 20.48 6.55 3.06
N TYR A 53 19.96 7.39 2.16
CA TYR A 53 20.80 8.15 1.24
C TYR A 53 21.73 9.14 1.96
N VAL A 54 21.20 9.93 2.90
CA VAL A 54 21.99 10.94 3.63
C VAL A 54 23.04 10.29 4.55
N ASN A 55 22.71 9.17 5.19
CA ASN A 55 23.58 8.57 6.22
C ASN A 55 24.60 7.57 5.68
N TYR A 56 24.28 6.86 4.59
CA TYR A 56 25.08 5.74 4.08
C TYR A 56 25.57 5.95 2.64
N GLU A 57 25.45 7.17 2.12
CA GLU A 57 25.70 7.53 0.72
C GLU A 57 24.74 6.81 -0.26
N MET A 58 24.90 7.08 -1.56
CA MET A 58 24.00 6.54 -2.57
C MET A 58 24.27 5.05 -2.84
N PRO A 59 23.31 4.14 -2.56
CA PRO A 59 23.51 2.74 -2.88
C PRO A 59 23.48 2.54 -4.39
N HIS A 60 24.42 1.75 -4.92
CA HIS A 60 24.47 1.42 -6.35
C HIS A 60 23.28 0.57 -6.81
N LYS A 61 22.69 -0.19 -5.88
CA LYS A 61 21.61 -1.13 -6.14
C LYS A 61 20.72 -1.32 -4.92
N ILE A 62 19.41 -1.37 -5.14
CA ILE A 62 18.42 -1.79 -4.14
C ILE A 62 17.70 -3.03 -4.63
N LEU A 63 17.49 -3.98 -3.71
CA LEU A 63 16.86 -5.26 -3.98
C LEU A 63 15.67 -5.45 -3.03
N THR A 64 14.48 -5.68 -3.58
CA THR A 64 13.26 -5.94 -2.82
C THR A 64 12.75 -7.35 -3.06
N ASP A 65 11.86 -7.82 -2.16
CA ASP A 65 11.19 -9.09 -2.36
C ASP A 65 10.17 -9.02 -3.52
N ASN A 66 9.75 -10.17 -4.03
CA ASN A 66 8.76 -10.25 -5.12
C ASN A 66 7.32 -9.93 -4.67
N SER A 67 7.13 -9.36 -3.49
CA SER A 67 5.80 -9.12 -2.96
C SER A 67 5.13 -7.99 -3.74
N VAL A 68 3.83 -8.14 -3.98
CA VAL A 68 3.03 -7.08 -4.62
C VAL A 68 2.85 -5.97 -3.59
N ASN A 69 3.68 -4.93 -3.68
CA ASN A 69 3.64 -3.82 -2.74
C ASN A 69 2.92 -2.63 -3.36
N LEU A 70 1.97 -2.05 -2.63
CA LEU A 70 1.11 -0.94 -3.08
C LEU A 70 1.89 0.32 -3.48
N ILE A 71 3.15 0.42 -3.07
CA ILE A 71 4.07 1.56 -3.26
C ILE A 71 5.17 1.31 -4.29
N GLU A 72 5.20 0.13 -4.94
CA GLU A 72 6.31 -0.29 -5.82
C GLU A 72 6.60 0.77 -6.89
N GLU A 73 5.56 1.37 -7.46
CA GLU A 73 5.69 2.41 -8.47
C GLU A 73 6.37 3.68 -7.94
N ALA A 74 5.98 4.15 -6.76
CA ALA A 74 6.58 5.33 -6.13
C ALA A 74 8.05 5.09 -5.78
N VAL A 75 8.38 3.90 -5.25
CA VAL A 75 9.78 3.52 -4.96
C VAL A 75 10.59 3.45 -6.25
N ARG A 76 10.06 2.82 -7.30
CA ARG A 76 10.73 2.73 -8.60
C ARG A 76 10.98 4.12 -9.22
N TYR A 77 9.99 5.01 -9.13
CA TYR A 77 10.14 6.40 -9.58
C TYR A 77 11.23 7.14 -8.78
N PHE A 78 11.26 6.97 -7.46
CA PHE A 78 12.33 7.56 -6.66
C PHE A 78 13.72 7.06 -7.04
N MET A 79 13.87 5.73 -7.22
CA MET A 79 15.15 5.14 -7.60
C MET A 79 15.62 5.63 -8.97
N SER A 80 14.70 5.86 -9.92
CA SER A 80 15.07 6.37 -11.25
C SER A 80 15.57 7.82 -11.18
N GLN A 81 14.97 8.67 -10.34
CA GLN A 81 15.46 10.04 -10.10
C GLN A 81 16.90 10.05 -9.56
N LEU A 82 17.22 9.08 -8.71
CA LEU A 82 18.56 8.91 -8.13
C LEU A 82 19.50 8.05 -8.99
N GLN A 83 19.07 7.58 -10.16
CA GLN A 83 19.87 6.66 -11.01
C GLN A 83 20.31 5.38 -10.30
N ILE A 84 19.56 4.94 -9.28
CA ILE A 84 19.82 3.73 -8.52
C ILE A 84 19.23 2.53 -9.26
N ARG A 85 19.99 1.43 -9.37
CA ARG A 85 19.48 0.20 -9.97
C ARG A 85 18.53 -0.52 -9.02
N TYR A 86 17.23 -0.51 -9.35
CA TYR A 86 16.20 -1.21 -8.59
C TYR A 86 15.91 -2.59 -9.19
N TYR A 87 15.97 -3.64 -8.37
CA TYR A 87 15.63 -5.00 -8.79
C TYR A 87 14.67 -5.66 -7.81
N ARG A 88 13.83 -6.53 -8.36
CA ARG A 88 12.98 -7.43 -7.59
C ARG A 88 13.60 -8.83 -7.59
N THR A 89 13.62 -9.48 -6.44
CA THR A 89 14.03 -10.90 -6.38
C THR A 89 13.00 -11.77 -7.06
N ILE A 90 13.45 -12.80 -7.79
CA ILE A 90 12.58 -13.64 -8.62
C ILE A 90 11.87 -14.72 -7.78
N SER A 91 12.42 -15.10 -6.62
CA SER A 91 11.90 -16.18 -5.78
C SER A 91 11.82 -15.81 -4.30
N TYR A 92 10.72 -16.20 -3.66
CA TYR A 92 10.53 -16.14 -2.19
C TYR A 92 11.67 -16.84 -1.43
N TYR A 93 12.27 -17.86 -2.05
CA TYR A 93 13.35 -18.66 -1.48
C TYR A 93 14.76 -18.15 -1.79
N SER A 94 14.90 -16.94 -2.34
CA SER A 94 16.24 -16.37 -2.51
C SER A 94 16.95 -16.33 -1.15
N GLN A 95 18.23 -16.70 -1.14
CA GLN A 95 19.04 -16.74 0.09
C GLN A 95 19.09 -15.36 0.77
N MET A 96 19.01 -14.27 0.00
CA MET A 96 18.90 -12.90 0.51
C MET A 96 17.57 -12.66 1.24
N ASN A 97 16.44 -13.06 0.66
CA ASN A 97 15.14 -12.93 1.32
C ASN A 97 15.07 -13.74 2.62
N ARG A 98 15.70 -14.93 2.65
CA ARG A 98 15.83 -15.72 3.89
C ARG A 98 16.62 -14.99 4.96
N LYS A 99 17.74 -14.33 4.61
CA LYS A 99 18.54 -13.53 5.56
C LYS A 99 17.72 -12.37 6.13
N ILE A 100 17.03 -11.61 5.28
CA ILE A 100 16.16 -10.50 5.72
C ILE A 100 15.03 -11.01 6.62
N LYS A 101 14.37 -12.12 6.27
CA LYS A 101 13.32 -12.73 7.10
C LYS A 101 13.85 -13.18 8.47
N HIS A 102 15.06 -13.74 8.50
CA HIS A 102 15.71 -14.10 9.75
C HIS A 102 16.03 -12.87 10.61
N LEU A 103 16.59 -11.82 10.01
CA LEU A 103 16.83 -10.54 10.70
C LEU A 103 15.53 -9.95 11.26
N ASN A 104 14.45 -9.93 10.47
CA ASN A 104 13.15 -9.45 10.94
C ASN A 104 12.66 -10.24 12.16
N LYS A 105 12.83 -11.57 12.18
CA LYS A 105 12.49 -12.40 13.33
C LYS A 105 13.31 -12.02 14.58
N ILE A 106 14.61 -11.76 14.41
CA ILE A 106 15.47 -11.32 15.52
C ILE A 106 15.00 -9.95 16.04
N LEU A 107 14.75 -8.99 15.16
CA LEU A 107 14.28 -7.65 15.53
C LEU A 107 12.95 -7.71 16.27
N SER A 108 11.97 -8.46 15.79
CA SER A 108 10.69 -8.65 16.48
C SER A 108 10.88 -9.27 17.86
N ASN A 109 11.74 -10.27 17.99
CA ASN A 109 12.03 -10.89 19.30
C ASN A 109 12.73 -9.91 20.26
N MET A 110 13.59 -9.02 19.75
CA MET A 110 14.22 -7.98 20.56
C MET A 110 13.18 -6.95 21.01
N LEU A 111 12.37 -6.43 20.08
CA LEU A 111 11.31 -5.47 20.41
C LEU A 111 10.34 -6.02 21.46
N MET A 112 9.93 -7.28 21.34
CA MET A 112 9.06 -7.95 22.33
C MET A 112 9.67 -8.11 23.72
N LYS A 113 11.00 -8.01 23.85
CA LYS A 113 11.69 -8.06 25.15
C LYS A 113 11.86 -6.69 25.80
N TYR A 114 11.86 -5.63 25.00
CA TYR A 114 12.11 -4.26 25.46
C TYR A 114 10.85 -3.38 25.48
N LEU A 115 9.72 -3.88 24.96
CA LEU A 115 8.37 -3.35 25.12
C LEU A 115 7.65 -4.14 26.22
#